data_AF-A0A160IME7-F1
#
_entry.id   AF-A0A160IME7-F1
#
_cell.length_a   1.000
_cell.length_b   1.000
_cell.length_c   1.000
_cell.angle_alpha   90.00
_cell.angle_beta   90.00
_cell.angle_gamma   90.00
#
_symmetry.space_group_name_H-M   'P 1'
#
loop_
_entity.id
_entity.type
_entity.pdbx_description
1 polymer ?
#
loop_
_entity_poly.entity_id
_entity_poly.type
_entity_poly.pdbx_seq_one_letter_code
_entity_poly.pdbx_strand_id
1 'polypeptide(L)'
;MSANWLSEDIRSIQLQFQKQPKVKWLVLGSYLSCIAALLQATGGLLPVVGFFISPFATLPILIGTMFFLQIGVISYFLSISLLFILFPSELIVFPFTTGILGLGIGVGFYLFKEKLNIISLGAILLALGIICLLYILQFPVLGPIVSHSFSFLTAGSILLFSFFYSWLWVEMAPFFFKKFKPFLD
;
A
#
# COMPACT_ATOMS: atom_id res chain seq x y z
N MET A 1 -23.98 -1.73 -19.65
CA MET A 1 -23.42 -0.36 -19.64
C MET A 1 -22.51 -0.25 -18.41
N SER A 2 -21.34 -0.90 -18.44
CA SER A 2 -20.39 -0.82 -17.34
C SER A 2 -19.65 0.52 -17.47
N ALA A 3 -19.96 1.48 -16.60
CA ALA A 3 -19.19 2.70 -16.49
C ALA A 3 -17.72 2.30 -16.26
N ASN A 4 -16.82 2.66 -17.18
CA ASN A 4 -15.38 2.57 -16.98
C ASN A 4 -15.04 3.45 -15.76
N TRP A 5 -14.95 2.83 -14.58
CA TRP A 5 -14.67 3.55 -13.33
C TRP A 5 -13.24 4.12 -13.33
N LEU A 6 -12.34 3.47 -14.05
CA LEU A 6 -11.03 4.02 -14.36
C LEU A 6 -11.17 5.09 -15.44
N SER A 7 -10.94 6.37 -15.09
CA SER A 7 -10.98 7.44 -16.08
C SER A 7 -9.88 7.23 -17.13
N GLU A 8 -10.19 7.53 -18.39
CA GLU A 8 -9.21 7.52 -19.48
C GLU A 8 -7.97 8.38 -19.15
N ASP A 9 -8.14 9.38 -18.28
CA ASP A 9 -7.07 10.21 -17.73
C ASP A 9 -5.99 9.41 -16.98
N ILE A 10 -6.36 8.43 -16.15
CA ILE A 10 -5.37 7.66 -15.38
C ILE A 10 -4.50 6.83 -16.33
N ARG A 11 -5.14 6.21 -17.32
CA ARG A 11 -4.46 5.34 -18.29
C ARG A 11 -3.57 6.14 -19.25
N SER A 12 -4.00 7.32 -19.66
CA SER A 12 -3.17 8.21 -20.50
C SER A 12 -1.93 8.70 -19.74
N ILE A 13 -2.06 9.04 -18.45
CA ILE A 13 -0.92 9.43 -17.59
C ILE A 13 0.07 8.27 -17.42
N GLN A 14 -0.42 7.05 -17.18
CA GLN A 14 0.43 5.84 -17.10
C GLN A 14 1.27 5.65 -18.38
N LEU A 15 0.65 5.78 -19.55
CA LEU A 15 1.32 5.64 -20.84
C LEU A 15 2.36 6.75 -21.10
N GLN A 16 2.10 7.98 -20.64
CA GLN A 16 3.07 9.07 -20.71
C GLN A 16 4.28 8.80 -19.80
N PHE A 17 4.04 8.28 -18.59
CA PHE A 17 5.09 7.97 -17.61
C PHE A 17 6.07 6.89 -18.07
N GLN A 18 5.57 5.90 -18.81
CA GLN A 18 6.39 4.83 -19.39
C GLN A 18 7.41 5.32 -20.42
N LYS A 19 7.21 6.51 -21.00
CA LYS A 19 8.12 7.11 -21.98
C LYS A 19 9.21 7.99 -21.35
N GLN A 20 9.12 8.24 -20.04
CA GLN A 20 10.07 9.08 -19.32
C GLN A 20 11.42 8.36 -19.11
N PRO A 21 12.53 9.10 -18.93
CA PRO A 21 13.83 8.49 -18.70
C PRO A 21 13.88 7.76 -17.36
N LYS A 22 14.63 6.65 -17.31
CA LYS A 22 14.81 5.81 -16.11
C LYS A 22 15.24 6.59 -14.86
N VAL A 23 16.02 7.66 -15.03
CA VAL A 23 16.45 8.55 -13.93
C VAL A 23 15.25 9.17 -13.22
N LYS A 24 14.22 9.61 -13.96
CA LYS A 24 13.01 10.21 -13.36
C LYS A 24 12.26 9.19 -12.51
N TRP A 25 12.20 7.93 -12.95
CA TRP A 25 11.60 6.84 -12.17
C TRP A 25 12.36 6.56 -10.87
N LEU A 26 13.69 6.55 -10.93
CA LEU A 26 14.54 6.34 -9.75
C LEU A 26 14.41 7.47 -8.74
N VAL A 27 14.43 8.73 -9.21
CA VAL A 27 14.28 9.90 -8.34
C VAL A 27 12.91 9.89 -7.67
N LEU A 28 11.84 9.66 -8.44
CA LEU A 28 10.48 9.62 -7.89
C LEU A 28 10.30 8.44 -6.91
N GLY A 29 10.78 7.24 -7.27
CA GLY A 29 10.71 6.07 -6.41
C GLY A 29 11.49 6.26 -5.11
N SER A 30 12.66 6.89 -5.18
CA SER A 30 13.45 7.23 -3.99
C SER A 30 12.71 8.22 -3.09
N TYR A 31 12.16 9.28 -3.67
CA TYR A 31 11.38 10.27 -2.92
C TYR A 31 10.16 9.66 -2.22
N LEU A 32 9.38 8.85 -2.94
CA LEU A 32 8.22 8.14 -2.39
C LEU A 32 8.63 7.15 -1.31
N SER A 33 9.78 6.48 -1.45
CA SER A 33 10.29 5.55 -0.44
C SER A 33 10.65 6.25 0.87
N CYS A 34 11.27 7.44 0.79
CA CYS A 34 11.59 8.22 1.99
C CYS A 34 10.32 8.64 2.73
N ILE A 35 9.29 9.09 1.99
CA ILE A 35 8.00 9.45 2.59
C ILE A 35 7.33 8.23 3.22
N ALA A 36 7.30 7.08 2.52
CA ALA A 36 6.71 5.86 3.05
C ALA A 36 7.41 5.39 4.33
N ALA A 37 8.75 5.39 4.35
CA ALA A 37 9.53 5.02 5.52
C ALA A 37 9.29 5.98 6.69
N LEU A 38 9.25 7.30 6.45
CA LEU A 38 8.96 8.30 7.48
C LEU A 38 7.55 8.13 8.06
N LEU A 39 6.54 7.97 7.20
CA LEU A 39 5.15 7.77 7.64
C LEU A 39 5.02 6.48 8.44
N GLN A 40 5.61 5.38 7.97
CA GLN A 40 5.55 4.12 8.68
C GLN A 40 6.26 4.20 10.04
N ALA A 41 7.44 4.82 10.09
CA ALA A 41 8.23 4.97 11.31
C ALA A 41 7.45 5.67 12.43
N THR A 42 6.44 6.49 12.10
CA THR A 42 5.58 7.11 13.13
C THR A 42 4.90 6.08 14.03
N GLY A 43 4.57 4.89 13.54
CA GLY A 43 3.97 3.80 14.32
C GLY A 43 4.82 3.38 15.52
N GLY A 44 6.15 3.34 15.35
CA GLY A 44 7.09 2.99 16.41
C GLY A 44 7.56 4.19 17.24
N LEU A 45 7.54 5.40 16.66
CA LEU A 45 8.05 6.61 17.29
C LEU A 45 7.03 7.33 18.18
N LEU A 46 5.75 7.31 17.80
CA LEU A 46 4.68 8.06 18.47
C LEU A 46 3.62 7.09 18.98
N PRO A 47 3.59 6.77 20.29
CA PRO A 47 2.55 5.92 20.85
C PRO A 47 1.16 6.49 20.56
N VAL A 48 0.22 5.61 20.21
CA VAL A 48 -1.19 5.95 19.86
C VAL A 48 -1.34 6.77 18.58
N VAL A 49 -0.77 7.98 18.51
CA VAL A 49 -0.89 8.88 17.36
C VAL A 49 -0.23 8.28 16.11
N GLY A 50 0.93 7.64 16.28
CA GLY A 50 1.65 6.95 15.23
C GLY A 50 0.85 5.87 14.54
N PHE A 51 -0.02 5.15 15.26
CA PHE A 51 -0.88 4.13 14.67
C PHE A 51 -1.94 4.71 13.72
N PHE A 52 -2.31 5.99 13.86
CA PHE A 52 -3.19 6.67 12.91
C PHE A 52 -2.45 7.23 11.70
N ILE A 53 -1.15 7.52 11.83
CA ILE A 53 -0.32 8.13 10.76
C ILE A 53 0.38 7.06 9.91
N SER A 54 0.92 6.01 10.53
CA SER A 54 1.56 4.86 9.89
C SER A 54 0.79 4.30 8.68
N PRO A 55 -0.53 4.14 8.73
CA PRO A 55 -1.27 3.58 7.61
C PRO A 55 -1.19 4.43 6.33
N PHE A 56 -0.89 5.73 6.43
CA PHE A 56 -0.65 6.60 5.27
C PHE A 56 0.63 6.24 4.50
N ALA A 57 1.52 5.41 5.03
CA ALA A 57 2.65 4.84 4.29
C ALA A 57 2.22 3.99 3.08
N THR A 58 0.94 3.56 3.05
CA THR A 58 0.31 2.94 1.87
C THR A 58 0.26 3.90 0.69
N LEU A 59 0.03 5.20 0.93
CA LEU A 59 -0.23 6.19 -0.12
C LEU A 59 0.97 6.37 -1.07
N PRO A 60 2.22 6.61 -0.62
CA PRO A 60 3.35 6.77 -1.53
C PRO A 60 3.59 5.54 -2.41
N ILE A 61 3.44 4.33 -1.84
CA ILE A 61 3.61 3.08 -2.59
C ILE A 61 2.50 2.91 -3.62
N LEU A 62 1.26 3.15 -3.22
CA LEU A 62 0.09 3.10 -4.08
C LEU A 62 0.22 4.06 -5.26
N ILE A 63 0.55 5.33 -5.00
CA ILE A 63 0.67 6.36 -6.04
C ILE A 63 1.83 6.04 -6.99
N GLY A 64 2.98 5.62 -6.47
CA GLY A 64 4.12 5.20 -7.29
C GLY A 64 3.73 4.06 -8.23
N THR A 65 3.03 3.05 -7.71
CA THR A 65 2.55 1.89 -8.48
C THR A 65 1.51 2.29 -9.53
N MET A 66 0.60 3.21 -9.19
CA MET A 66 -0.41 3.74 -10.12
C MET A 66 0.21 4.50 -11.29
N PHE A 67 1.30 5.24 -11.08
CA PHE A 67 2.03 5.88 -12.18
C PHE A 67 2.72 4.86 -13.06
N PHE A 68 3.51 3.98 -12.44
CA PHE A 68 4.18 2.91 -13.13
C PHE A 68 4.58 1.81 -12.14
N LEU A 69 4.28 0.56 -12.48
CA LEU A 69 4.52 -0.60 -11.61
C LEU A 69 5.95 -0.64 -11.04
N GLN A 70 6.95 -0.32 -11.88
CA GLN A 70 8.36 -0.34 -11.47
C GLN A 70 8.66 0.69 -10.38
N ILE A 71 8.05 1.88 -10.43
CA ILE A 71 8.24 2.93 -9.42
C ILE A 71 7.70 2.45 -8.08
N GLY A 72 6.50 1.84 -8.08
CA GLY A 72 5.92 1.22 -6.90
C GLY A 72 6.81 0.16 -6.27
N VAL A 73 7.32 -0.77 -7.08
CA VAL A 73 8.21 -1.85 -6.64
C VAL A 73 9.52 -1.30 -6.07
N ILE A 74 10.16 -0.35 -6.76
CA ILE A 74 11.38 0.31 -6.26
C ILE A 74 11.10 1.00 -4.93
N SER A 75 10.00 1.76 -4.84
CA SER A 75 9.62 2.48 -3.63
C SER A 75 9.41 1.52 -2.45
N TYR A 76 8.76 0.38 -2.71
CA TYR A 76 8.47 -0.64 -1.69
C TYR A 76 9.75 -1.25 -1.12
N PHE A 77 10.63 -1.79 -1.96
CA PHE A 77 11.88 -2.41 -1.48
C PHE A 77 12.85 -1.41 -0.85
N LEU A 78 12.90 -0.19 -1.37
CA LEU A 78 13.75 0.85 -0.80
C LEU A 78 13.21 1.31 0.56
N SER A 79 11.89 1.41 0.74
CA SER A 79 11.29 1.70 2.06
C SER A 79 11.62 0.62 3.08
N ILE A 80 11.55 -0.67 2.68
CA ILE A 80 11.96 -1.79 3.53
C ILE A 80 13.43 -1.66 3.95
N SER A 81 14.30 -1.31 3.01
CA SER A 81 15.73 -1.13 3.28
C SER A 81 15.98 0.03 4.25
N LEU A 82 15.26 1.15 4.09
CA LEU A 82 15.33 2.29 4.99
C LEU A 82 14.81 1.95 6.39
N LEU A 83 13.67 1.26 6.49
CA LEU A 83 13.12 0.82 7.77
C LEU A 83 14.03 -0.20 8.47
N PHE A 84 14.67 -1.10 7.72
CA PHE A 84 15.64 -2.03 8.29
C PHE A 84 16.81 -1.31 8.97
N ILE A 85 17.32 -0.25 8.35
CA ILE A 85 18.46 0.50 8.87
C ILE A 85 18.05 1.43 10.03
N LEU A 86 16.91 2.11 9.91
CA LEU A 86 16.55 3.22 10.80
C LEU A 86 15.55 2.82 11.91
N PHE A 87 14.57 1.97 11.59
CA PHE A 87 13.43 1.65 12.45
C PHE A 87 13.04 0.16 12.36
N PRO A 88 13.88 -0.75 12.88
CA PRO A 88 13.68 -2.19 12.72
C PRO A 88 12.37 -2.70 13.36
N SER A 89 11.80 -1.97 14.31
CA SER A 89 10.50 -2.31 14.92
C SER A 89 9.34 -2.33 13.92
N GLU A 90 9.40 -1.47 12.89
CA GLU A 90 8.35 -1.34 11.87
C GLU A 90 8.61 -2.19 10.63
N LEU A 91 9.79 -2.79 10.54
CA LEU A 91 10.24 -3.57 9.39
C LEU A 91 9.33 -4.76 9.11
N ILE A 92 8.79 -5.39 10.15
CA ILE A 92 7.93 -6.57 9.98
C ILE A 92 6.51 -6.12 9.60
N VAL A 93 6.04 -4.98 10.10
CA VAL A 93 4.66 -4.55 9.86
C VAL A 93 4.49 -4.05 8.42
N PHE A 94 5.40 -3.20 7.93
CA PHE A 94 5.25 -2.54 6.63
C PHE A 94 5.14 -3.48 5.41
N PRO A 95 6.05 -4.46 5.21
CA PRO A 95 6.01 -5.34 4.04
C PRO A 95 4.75 -6.20 4.01
N PHE A 96 4.18 -6.52 5.18
CA PHE A 96 3.04 -7.43 5.27
C PHE A 96 1.71 -6.70 5.43
N THR A 97 1.69 -5.37 5.57
CA THR A 97 0.43 -4.63 5.73
C THR A 97 0.36 -3.44 4.77
N THR A 98 0.80 -2.26 5.21
CA THR A 98 0.69 -0.99 4.50
C THR A 98 1.38 -1.01 3.15
N GLY A 99 2.59 -1.58 3.07
CA GLY A 99 3.36 -1.65 1.83
C GLY A 99 2.71 -2.58 0.79
N ILE A 100 2.36 -3.82 1.16
CA ILE A 100 1.77 -4.79 0.22
C ILE A 100 0.37 -4.42 -0.20
N LEU A 101 -0.41 -3.77 0.67
CA LEU A 101 -1.70 -3.20 0.29
C LEU A 101 -1.53 -2.12 -0.79
N GLY A 102 -0.59 -1.20 -0.58
CA GLY A 102 -0.32 -0.11 -1.52
C GLY A 102 0.09 -0.65 -2.90
N LEU A 103 1.00 -1.63 -2.92
CA LEU A 103 1.35 -2.35 -4.14
C LEU A 103 0.14 -3.06 -4.75
N GLY A 104 -0.62 -3.81 -3.95
CA GLY A 104 -1.77 -4.60 -4.40
C GLY A 104 -2.84 -3.75 -5.08
N ILE A 105 -3.25 -2.67 -4.42
CA ILE A 105 -4.23 -1.74 -4.98
C ILE A 105 -3.67 -1.08 -6.25
N GLY A 106 -2.43 -0.59 -6.22
CA GLY A 106 -1.81 0.07 -7.37
C GLY A 106 -1.67 -0.86 -8.59
N VAL A 107 -1.30 -2.13 -8.38
CA VAL A 107 -1.31 -3.18 -9.41
C VAL A 107 -2.74 -3.40 -9.91
N GLY A 108 -3.72 -3.42 -9.01
CA GLY A 108 -5.13 -3.54 -9.37
C GLY A 108 -5.58 -2.43 -10.32
N PHE A 109 -5.19 -1.17 -10.05
CA PHE A 109 -5.46 -0.03 -10.95
C PHE A 109 -4.80 -0.16 -12.32
N TYR A 110 -3.71 -0.92 -12.44
CA TYR A 110 -3.04 -1.17 -13.71
C TYR A 110 -3.67 -2.33 -14.49
N LEU A 111 -4.11 -3.38 -13.80
CA LEU A 111 -4.59 -4.63 -14.42
C LEU A 111 -6.11 -4.65 -14.65
N PHE A 112 -6.90 -4.09 -13.73
CA PHE A 112 -8.35 -4.22 -13.72
C PHE A 112 -9.06 -2.92 -14.11
N LYS A 113 -10.20 -3.07 -14.78
CA LYS A 113 -11.11 -1.95 -15.10
C LYS A 113 -12.23 -1.81 -14.07
N GLU A 114 -12.52 -2.88 -13.36
CA GLU A 114 -13.61 -2.95 -12.39
C GLU A 114 -13.10 -2.70 -10.99
N LYS A 115 -13.75 -1.76 -10.30
CA LYS A 115 -13.41 -1.35 -8.95
C LYS A 115 -13.40 -2.52 -7.95
N LEU A 116 -14.37 -3.42 -8.04
CA LEU A 116 -14.48 -4.56 -7.13
C LEU A 116 -13.25 -5.49 -7.23
N ASN A 117 -12.66 -5.67 -8.41
CA ASN A 117 -11.47 -6.49 -8.58
C ASN A 117 -10.24 -5.84 -7.96
N ILE A 118 -10.13 -4.50 -8.03
CA ILE A 118 -9.06 -3.73 -7.38
C ILE A 118 -9.17 -3.86 -5.85
N ILE A 119 -10.37 -3.65 -5.30
CA ILE A 119 -10.64 -3.80 -3.87
C ILE A 119 -10.32 -5.22 -3.41
N SER A 120 -10.78 -6.22 -4.16
CA SER A 120 -10.58 -7.63 -3.80
C SER A 120 -9.10 -8.01 -3.79
N LEU A 121 -8.31 -7.55 -4.77
CA LEU A 121 -6.87 -7.80 -4.82
C LEU A 121 -6.16 -7.20 -3.58
N GLY A 122 -6.44 -5.94 -3.27
CA GLY A 122 -5.88 -5.27 -2.09
C GLY A 122 -6.29 -5.95 -0.78
N ALA A 123 -7.57 -6.31 -0.64
CA ALA A 123 -8.10 -7.00 0.52
C ALA A 123 -7.47 -8.37 0.74
N ILE A 124 -7.31 -9.17 -0.32
CA ILE A 124 -6.68 -10.50 -0.24
C ILE A 124 -5.22 -10.37 0.18
N LEU A 125 -4.46 -9.46 -0.43
CA LEU A 125 -3.05 -9.26 -0.11
C LEU A 125 -2.86 -8.79 1.34
N LEU A 126 -3.68 -7.86 1.81
CA LEU A 126 -3.64 -7.41 3.19
C LEU A 126 -4.05 -8.51 4.17
N ALA A 127 -5.12 -9.26 3.87
CA ALA A 127 -5.55 -10.35 4.72
C ALA A 127 -4.47 -11.44 4.83
N LEU A 128 -3.86 -11.83 3.71
CA LEU A 128 -2.74 -12.78 3.69
C LEU A 128 -1.54 -12.25 4.49
N GLY A 129 -1.23 -10.98 4.35
CA GLY A 129 -0.16 -10.33 5.09
C GLY A 129 -0.41 -10.34 6.60
N ILE A 130 -1.60 -9.96 7.07
CA ILE A 130 -1.98 -10.01 8.49
C ILE A 130 -1.98 -11.45 9.02
N ILE A 131 -2.51 -12.42 8.26
CA ILE A 131 -2.50 -13.84 8.63
C ILE A 131 -1.07 -14.36 8.75
N CYS A 132 -0.19 -13.98 7.83
CA CYS A 132 1.24 -14.32 7.88
C CYS A 132 1.90 -13.75 9.15
N LEU A 133 1.65 -12.48 9.46
CA LEU A 133 2.16 -11.85 10.68
C LEU A 133 1.72 -12.60 11.94
N LEU A 134 0.42 -12.89 12.06
CA LEU A 134 -0.15 -13.46 13.27
C LEU A 134 0.25 -14.93 13.49
N TYR A 135 0.21 -15.76 12.44
CA TYR A 135 0.33 -17.21 12.61
C TYR A 135 1.68 -17.79 12.18
N ILE A 136 2.39 -17.14 11.25
CA ILE A 136 3.71 -17.61 10.78
C ILE A 136 4.81 -16.90 11.58
N LEU A 137 4.77 -15.57 11.61
CA LEU A 137 5.78 -14.76 12.29
C LEU A 137 5.49 -14.55 13.78
N GLN A 138 4.31 -14.98 14.26
CA GLN A 138 3.87 -14.87 15.65
C GLN A 138 3.97 -13.43 16.20
N PHE A 139 3.78 -12.46 15.31
CA PHE A 139 3.85 -11.04 15.63
C PHE A 139 2.44 -10.51 15.95
N PRO A 140 2.15 -10.09 17.19
CA PRO A 140 0.80 -9.75 17.64
C PRO A 140 0.36 -8.36 17.16
N VAL A 141 0.13 -8.20 15.86
CA VAL A 141 -0.23 -6.91 15.23
C VAL A 141 -1.60 -6.39 15.69
N LEU A 142 -2.49 -7.29 16.13
CA LEU A 142 -3.83 -6.96 16.65
C LEU A 142 -3.86 -6.90 18.19
N GLY A 143 -2.69 -6.90 18.83
CA GLY A 143 -2.56 -6.92 20.28
C GLY A 143 -2.73 -8.31 20.90
N PRO A 144 -2.53 -8.43 22.23
CA PRO A 144 -2.49 -9.71 22.95
C PRO A 144 -3.86 -10.40 23.10
N ILE A 145 -4.93 -9.78 22.62
CA ILE A 145 -6.32 -10.26 22.76
C ILE A 145 -6.60 -11.41 21.79
N VAL A 146 -5.87 -11.47 20.66
CA VAL A 146 -6.03 -12.54 19.68
C VAL A 146 -5.24 -13.75 20.12
N SER A 147 -5.93 -14.87 20.35
CA SER A 147 -5.30 -16.15 20.65
C SER A 147 -4.36 -16.59 19.53
N HIS A 148 -3.19 -17.13 19.88
CA HIS A 148 -2.23 -17.70 18.92
C HIS A 148 -2.79 -18.92 18.14
N SER A 149 -3.92 -19.47 18.57
CA SER A 149 -4.64 -20.53 17.86
C SER A 149 -5.43 -19.97 16.67
N PHE A 150 -5.29 -20.63 15.52
CA PHE A 150 -6.06 -20.28 14.33
C PHE A 150 -7.55 -20.48 14.57
N SER A 151 -8.34 -19.44 14.27
CA SER A 151 -9.79 -19.47 14.33
C SER A 151 -10.38 -18.93 13.04
N PHE A 152 -11.37 -19.65 12.50
CA PHE A 152 -12.13 -19.23 11.32
C PHE A 152 -12.82 -17.88 11.55
N LEU A 153 -13.25 -17.59 12.78
CA LEU A 153 -13.88 -16.31 13.13
C LEU A 153 -12.87 -15.16 12.99
N THR A 154 -11.66 -15.34 13.51
CA THR A 154 -10.58 -14.34 13.41
C THR A 154 -10.19 -14.12 11.95
N ALA A 155 -10.00 -15.18 11.18
CA ALA A 155 -9.69 -15.07 9.75
C ALA A 155 -10.80 -14.34 8.97
N GLY A 156 -12.08 -14.65 9.25
CA GLY A 156 -13.23 -13.95 8.67
C GLY A 156 -13.25 -12.46 9.03
N SER A 157 -12.96 -12.11 10.29
CA SER A 157 -12.88 -10.70 10.71
C SER A 157 -11.72 -9.94 10.04
N ILE A 158 -10.56 -10.59 9.87
CA ILE A 158 -9.41 -10.01 9.16
C ILE A 158 -9.77 -9.74 7.71
N LEU A 159 -10.44 -10.68 7.04
CA LEU A 159 -10.89 -10.52 5.66
C LEU A 159 -11.88 -9.36 5.52
N LEU A 160 -12.87 -9.28 6.42
CA LEU A 160 -13.88 -8.21 6.41
C LEU A 160 -13.23 -6.84 6.64
N PHE A 161 -12.35 -6.74 7.65
CA PHE A 161 -11.55 -5.54 7.90
C PHE A 161 -10.73 -5.16 6.67
N SER A 162 -10.03 -6.13 6.07
CA SER A 162 -9.17 -5.89 4.91
C SER A 162 -9.96 -5.41 3.69
N PHE A 163 -11.18 -5.93 3.51
CA PHE A 163 -12.07 -5.48 2.45
C PHE A 163 -12.51 -4.03 2.66
N PHE A 164 -12.98 -3.69 3.87
CA PHE A 164 -13.36 -2.32 4.21
C PHE A 164 -12.18 -1.35 4.07
N TYR A 165 -11.01 -1.74 4.57
CA TYR A 165 -9.81 -0.92 4.52
C TYR A 165 -9.30 -0.72 3.09
N SER A 166 -9.29 -1.78 2.28
CA SER A 166 -8.94 -1.67 0.86
C SER A 166 -9.95 -0.82 0.08
N TRP A 167 -11.24 -0.91 0.41
CA TRP A 167 -12.26 -0.06 -0.21
C TRP A 167 -11.99 1.42 0.04
N LEU A 168 -11.69 1.81 1.28
CA LEU A 168 -11.33 3.20 1.61
C LEU A 168 -10.17 3.70 0.76
N TRP A 169 -9.10 2.91 0.62
CA TRP A 169 -7.95 3.29 -0.20
C TRP A 169 -8.27 3.41 -1.69
N VAL A 170 -9.08 2.50 -2.23
CA VAL A 170 -9.49 2.55 -3.64
C VAL A 170 -10.33 3.80 -3.92
N GLU A 171 -11.19 4.22 -3.00
CA GLU A 171 -11.96 5.47 -3.15
C GLU A 171 -11.07 6.71 -3.08
N MET A 172 -10.10 6.73 -2.17
CA MET A 172 -9.20 7.88 -1.98
C MET A 172 -8.15 8.00 -3.08
N ALA A 173 -7.72 6.89 -3.67
CA ALA A 173 -6.61 6.83 -4.62
C ALA A 173 -6.72 7.79 -5.82
N PRO A 174 -7.86 7.88 -6.55
CA PRO A 174 -8.01 8.80 -7.67
C PRO A 174 -7.89 10.28 -7.28
N PHE A 175 -8.35 10.64 -6.07
CA PHE A 175 -8.26 12.01 -5.56
C PHE A 175 -6.79 12.42 -5.38
N PHE A 176 -5.99 11.60 -4.72
CA PHE A 176 -4.57 11.86 -4.55
C PHE A 176 -3.82 11.82 -5.88
N PHE A 177 -4.09 10.83 -6.74
CA PHE A 177 -3.44 10.69 -8.04
C PHE A 177 -3.59 11.95 -8.91
N LYS A 178 -4.80 12.52 -8.99
CA LYS A 178 -5.05 13.77 -9.72
C LYS A 178 -4.29 14.96 -9.14
N LYS A 179 -4.10 15.00 -7.82
CA LYS A 179 -3.36 16.07 -7.13
C LYS A 179 -1.84 15.96 -7.32
N PHE A 180 -1.32 14.76 -7.57
CA PHE A 180 0.10 14.54 -7.87
C PHE A 180 0.47 14.81 -9.33
N LYS A 181 -0.51 14.85 -10.25
CA LYS A 181 -0.29 15.14 -11.68
C LYS A 181 0.56 16.41 -11.96
N PRO A 182 0.35 17.56 -11.31
CA PRO A 182 1.08 18.80 -11.63
C PRO A 182 2.56 18.78 -11.22
N PHE A 183 2.97 17.86 -10.34
CA PHE A 183 4.37 17.74 -9.90
C PHE A 183 5.24 16.97 -10.90
N LEU A 184 4.64 16.50 -12.00
CA LEU A 184 5.21 15.53 -12.92
C LEU A 184 5.32 16.03 -14.37
N ASP A 185 4.61 17.12 -14.69
CA ASP A 185 4.77 17.93 -15.91
C ASP A 185 5.98 18.88 -15.75
#